data_AF-A0A7W6XEM6-F1
#
_entry.id   AF-A0A7W6XEM6-F1
#
_cell.length_a   1.000
_cell.length_b   1.000
_cell.length_c   1.000
_cell.angle_alpha   90.00
_cell.angle_beta   90.00
_cell.angle_gamma   90.00
#
_symmetry.space_group_name_H-M   'P 1'
#
loop_
_entity.id
_entity.type
_entity.pdbx_description
1 polymer ?
#
loop_
_entity_poly.entity_id
_entity_poly.type
_entity_poly.pdbx_seq_one_letter_code
_entity_poly.pdbx_strand_id
1 'polypeptide(L)' 'MLAVALVILVLAMATLLPIGLALWIMPRQA' A
#
# COMPACT_ATOMS: atom_id res chain seq x y z
N MET A 1 8.51 1.50 -21.62
CA MET A 1 8.66 0.42 -20.63
C MET A 1 8.87 0.95 -19.21
N LEU A 2 9.84 1.83 -18.97
CA LEU A 2 10.11 2.39 -17.64
C LEU A 2 8.90 3.13 -17.01
N ALA A 3 8.17 3.91 -17.81
CA ALA A 3 6.95 4.59 -17.37
C ALA A 3 5.87 3.64 -16.84
N VAL A 4 5.68 2.48 -17.48
CA VAL A 4 4.69 1.47 -17.06
C VAL A 4 5.08 0.89 -15.70
N ALA A 5 6.37 0.59 -15.50
CA ALA A 5 6.87 0.11 -14.23
C ALA A 5 6.66 1.13 -13.11
N LEU A 6 6.86 2.43 -13.39
CA LEU A 6 6.61 3.50 -12.42
C LEU A 6 5.12 3.60 -12.06
N VAL A 7 4.22 3.49 -13.03
CA VAL A 7 2.77 3.49 -12.77
C VAL A 7 2.39 2.33 -11.86
N ILE A 8 2.89 1.11 -12.14
CA ILE A 8 2.64 -0.07 -11.31
C ILE A 8 3.20 0.13 -9.90
N LEU A 9 4.41 0.66 -9.78
CA LEU A 9 5.05 0.93 -8.48
C LEU A 9 4.24 1.94 -7.65
N VAL A 10 3.79 3.02 -8.27
CA VAL A 10 2.97 4.04 -7.61
C VAL A 10 1.62 3.45 -7.18
N LEU A 11 0.98 2.66 -8.04
CA LEU A 11 -0.29 1.99 -7.72
C LEU A 11 -0.11 0.97 -6.58
N ALA A 12 0.98 0.23 -6.58
CA ALA A 12 1.32 -0.71 -5.50
C ALA A 12 1.56 0.02 -4.17
N MET A 13 2.30 1.12 -4.16
CA MET A 13 2.48 1.94 -2.95
C MET A 13 1.15 2.52 -2.46
N ALA A 14 0.32 3.04 -3.37
CA ALA A 14 -0.98 3.62 -3.03
C ALA A 14 -1.95 2.61 -2.38
N THR A 15 -1.78 1.32 -2.65
CA THR A 15 -2.61 0.24 -2.09
C THR A 15 -2.01 -0.37 -0.83
N LEU A 16 -0.69 -0.59 -0.78
CA LEU A 16 -0.02 -1.20 0.37
C LEU A 16 0.06 -0.28 1.59
N LEU A 17 0.30 1.02 1.39
CA LEU A 17 0.41 2.01 2.47
C LEU A 17 -0.86 2.10 3.34
N PRO A 18 -2.08 2.26 2.76
CA PRO A 18 -3.30 2.32 3.56
C PRO A 18 -3.66 0.97 4.21
N ILE A 19 -3.31 -0.17 3.60
CA ILE A 19 -3.53 -1.50 4.22
C ILE A 19 -2.64 -1.66 5.45
N GLY A 20 -1.35 -1.34 5.34
CA GLY A 20 -0.42 -1.39 6.47
C GLY A 20 -0.85 -0.45 7.60
N LEU A 21 -1.32 0.76 7.24
CA LEU A 21 -1.87 1.72 8.20
C LEU A 21 -3.14 1.21 8.86
N ALA A 22 -4.07 0.64 8.09
CA ALA A 22 -5.32 0.08 8.61
C ALA A 22 -5.07 -1.08 9.58
N LEU A 23 -4.12 -1.96 9.28
CA LEU A 23 -3.69 -3.05 10.18
C LEU A 23 -2.99 -2.54 11.44
N TRP A 24 -2.28 -1.42 11.35
CA TRP A 24 -1.61 -0.80 12.49
C TRP A 24 -2.61 -0.10 13.43
N ILE A 25 -3.62 0.57 12.86
CA ILE A 25 -4.66 1.29 13.61
C ILE A 25 -5.74 0.33 14.13
N MET A 26 -5.99 -0.79 13.45
CA MET A 26 -6.91 -1.81 13.96
C MET A 26 -6.47 -2.16 15.39
N PRO A 27 -7.32 -1.94 16.41
CA PRO A 27 -7.01 -2.36 17.75
C PRO A 27 -6.85 -3.86 17.65
N ARG A 28 -5.63 -4.33 17.87
CA ARG A 28 -5.29 -5.75 17.88
C ARG A 28 -6.10 -6.34 19.02
N GLN A 29 -7.33 -6.79 18.73
CA GLN A 29 -8.18 -7.53 19.64
C GLN A 29 -7.48 -8.87 19.87
N ALA A 30 -6.50 -8.84 20.77
CA ALA A 30 -5.84 -9.97 21.39
C ALA A 30 -6.28 -10.01 22.85
#